data_AF-X1KUU8-F1
#
_entry.id   AF-X1KUU8-F1
#
_cell.length_a   1.000
_cell.length_b   1.000
_cell.length_c   1.000
_cell.angle_alpha   90.00
_cell.angle_beta   90.00
_cell.angle_gamma   90.00
#
_symmetry.space_group_name_H-M   'P 1'
#
loop_
_entity.id
_entity.type
_entity.pdbx_description
1 polymer ?
#
loop_
_entity_poly.entity_id
_entity_poly.type
_entity_poly.pdbx_seq_one_letter_code
_entity_poly.pdbx_strand_id
1 'polypeptide(L)' 'MCGIIGFIGDEPAAPIVLQGLRKLEYRGYDSAGMVSIRDGKLHLKKDAGKIEEVNQKHKLEQLPGNPSACI' A
#
# COMPACT_ATOMS: atom_id res chain seq x y z
N MET A 1 -0.85 16.81 6.48
CA MET A 1 -2.09 16.53 5.70
C MET A 1 -1.97 15.10 5.20
N CYS A 2 -3.06 14.33 5.05
CA CYS A 2 -2.97 12.91 4.72
C CYS A 2 -3.44 12.64 3.28
N GLY A 3 -2.87 11.63 2.62
CA GLY A 3 -3.31 11.10 1.34
C GLY A 3 -3.74 9.64 1.48
N ILE A 4 -4.86 9.26 0.85
CA ILE A 4 -5.38 7.89 0.86
C ILE A 4 -5.68 7.49 -0.58
N ILE A 5 -5.28 6.28 -0.95
CA ILE A 5 -5.61 5.65 -2.24
C ILE A 5 -5.96 4.18 -2.02
N GLY A 6 -6.86 3.66 -2.85
CA GLY A 6 -7.26 2.26 -2.86
C GLY A 6 -7.33 1.73 -4.28
N PHE A 7 -7.19 0.42 -4.43
CA PHE A 7 -7.29 -0.29 -5.70
C PHE A 7 -8.14 -1.54 -5.51
N ILE A 8 -9.05 -1.79 -6.45
CA ILE A 8 -9.87 -3.00 -6.53
C ILE A 8 -9.81 -3.46 -7.99
N GLY A 9 -9.37 -4.70 -8.22
CA GLY A 9 -9.22 -5.28 -9.56
C GLY A 9 -8.30 -6.49 -9.52
N ASP A 10 -8.25 -7.26 -10.60
CA ASP A 10 -7.54 -8.55 -10.65
C ASP A 10 -6.02 -8.44 -10.71
N GLU A 11 -5.49 -7.25 -10.98
CA GLU A 11 -4.06 -7.00 -11.01
C GLU A 11 -3.43 -7.03 -9.59
N PRO A 12 -2.11 -7.29 -9.47
CA PRO A 12 -1.40 -7.14 -8.21
C PRO A 12 -1.57 -5.72 -7.62
N ALA A 13 -2.27 -5.61 -6.50
CA ALA A 13 -2.69 -4.32 -5.95
C ALA A 13 -1.52 -3.51 -5.39
N ALA A 14 -0.54 -4.18 -4.76
CA ALA A 14 0.57 -3.53 -4.06
C ALA A 14 1.38 -2.53 -4.93
N PRO A 15 1.89 -2.90 -6.12
CA PRO A 15 2.64 -1.95 -6.95
C PRO A 15 1.78 -0.77 -7.44
N ILE A 16 0.50 -1.00 -7.73
CA ILE A 16 -0.42 0.04 -8.20
C ILE A 16 -0.68 1.06 -7.08
N VAL A 17 -1.02 0.57 -5.89
CA VAL A 17 -1.27 1.42 -4.72
C VAL A 17 -0.01 2.19 -4.33
N LEU A 18 1.17 1.57 -4.36
CA LEU A 18 2.44 2.24 -4.07
C LEU A 18 2.73 3.39 -5.04
N GLN A 19 2.52 3.18 -6.35
CA GLN A 19 2.66 4.26 -7.34
C GLN A 19 1.68 5.39 -7.10
N GLY A 20 0.43 5.06 -6.74
CA GLY A 20 -0.58 6.03 -6.35
C GLY A 20 -0.18 6.84 -5.12
N LEU A 21 0.34 6.17 -4.10
CA LEU A 21 0.81 6.79 -2.87
C LEU A 21 1.95 7.78 -3.14
N ARG A 22 2.92 7.41 -4.00
CA ARG A 22 4.02 8.30 -4.43
C ARG A 22 3.51 9.60 -5.06
N LYS A 23 2.44 9.54 -5.85
CA LYS A 23 1.82 10.76 -6.43
C LYS A 23 1.16 11.66 -5.38
N LEU A 24 0.85 11.13 -4.20
CA LEU A 24 0.24 11.85 -3.08
C LEU A 24 1.25 12.34 -2.04
N GLU A 25 2.54 12.03 -2.20
CA GLU A 25 3.59 12.37 -1.21
C GLU A 25 3.69 13.87 -0.91
N TYR A 26 3.32 14.73 -1.88
CA TYR A 26 3.26 16.17 -1.69
C TYR A 26 2.29 16.62 -0.57
N ARG A 27 1.32 15.78 -0.20
CA ARG A 27 0.36 16.07 0.89
C ARG A 27 0.90 15.71 2.27
N GLY A 28 1.79 14.72 2.36
CA GLY A 28 2.28 14.19 3.63
C GLY A 28 3.32 13.09 3.42
N TYR A 29 4.36 13.14 4.25
CA TYR A 29 5.56 12.28 4.16
C TYR A 29 6.09 11.89 5.56
N ASP A 30 5.31 12.14 6.60
CA ASP A 30 5.62 11.83 8.00
C ASP A 30 5.39 10.35 8.33
N SER A 31 4.49 9.68 7.60
CA SER A 31 4.24 8.25 7.71
C SER A 31 3.66 7.66 6.42
N ALA A 32 3.82 6.35 6.25
CA ALA A 32 3.22 5.62 5.14
C ALA A 32 2.72 4.25 5.61
N GLY A 33 1.67 3.76 4.95
CA GLY A 33 1.15 2.42 5.21
C GLY A 33 0.27 1.92 4.08
N MET A 34 0.25 0.61 3.93
CA MET A 34 -0.58 -0.09 2.95
C MET A 34 -1.19 -1.34 3.59
N VAL A 35 -2.43 -1.61 3.22
CA VAL A 35 -3.18 -2.79 3.65
C VAL A 35 -3.76 -3.49 2.43
N SER A 36 -3.79 -4.81 2.49
CA SER A 36 -4.35 -5.69 1.46
C SER A 36 -5.10 -6.83 2.12
N ILE A 37 -6.05 -7.42 1.40
CA ILE A 37 -6.80 -8.60 1.83
C ILE A 37 -6.43 -9.75 0.91
N ARG A 38 -6.12 -10.90 1.50
CA ARG A 38 -5.90 -12.16 0.78
C ARG A 38 -6.43 -13.31 1.63
N ASP A 39 -7.22 -14.19 1.05
CA ASP A 39 -7.77 -15.37 1.72
C ASP A 39 -8.51 -15.01 3.04
N GLY A 40 -9.25 -13.90 3.03
CA GLY A 40 -9.95 -13.37 4.22
C GLY A 40 -9.03 -12.80 5.31
N LYS A 41 -7.72 -12.71 5.07
CA LYS A 41 -6.73 -12.18 6.02
C LYS A 41 -6.25 -10.80 5.60
N LEU A 42 -6.20 -9.90 6.57
CA LEU A 42 -5.61 -8.57 6.41
C LEU A 42 -4.09 -8.66 6.52
N HIS A 43 -3.40 -8.14 5.52
CA HIS A 43 -1.96 -7.93 5.53
C HIS A 43 -1.71 -6.42 5.57
N LEU A 44 -1.16 -5.94 6.68
CA LEU A 44 -0.88 -4.53 6.93
C LEU A 44 0.61 -4.32 7.11
N LYS A 45 1.14 -3.29 6.48
CA LYS A 45 2.49 -2.78 6.72
C LYS A 45 2.43 -1.26 6.84
N LYS A 46 2.99 -0.70 7.90
CA LYS A 46 3.04 0.75 8.14
C LYS A 46 4.25 1.13 8.97
N ASP A 47 4.76 2.35 8.77
CA ASP A 47 5.80 2.94 9.60
C ASP A 47 5.79 4.47 9.48
N ALA A 48 6.53 5.13 10.36
CA ALA A 48 6.88 6.54 10.21
C ALA A 48 8.00 6.70 9.16
N GLY A 49 8.02 7.85 8.48
CA GLY A 49 9.00 8.19 7.44
C GLY A 49 8.40 8.32 6.04
N LYS A 50 9.27 8.62 5.08
CA LYS A 50 8.89 8.82 3.68
C LYS A 50 8.45 7.50 3.04
N ILE A 51 7.64 7.58 1.99
CA ILE A 51 7.08 6.40 1.32
C ILE A 51 8.19 5.43 0.89
N GLU A 52 9.29 5.94 0.33
CA GLU A 52 10.42 5.10 -0.10
C GLU A 52 11.17 4.46 1.06
N GLU A 53 11.37 5.17 2.18
CA GLU A 53 12.03 4.63 3.37
C GLU A 53 11.20 3.48 3.95
N VAL A 54 9.89 3.70 4.08
CA VAL A 54 8.95 2.68 4.58
C VAL A 54 8.86 1.51 3.60
N ASN A 55 8.86 1.75 2.29
CA ASN A 55 8.87 0.69 1.28
C ASN A 55 10.16 -0.14 1.34
N GLN A 56 11.34 0.48 1.49
CA GLN A 56 12.58 -0.25 1.60
C GLN A 56 12.62 -1.14 2.85
N LYS A 57 12.13 -0.60 3.98
CA LYS A 57 12.12 -1.29 5.29
C LYS A 57 11.11 -2.43 5.35
N HIS A 58 9.90 -2.20 4.86
CA HIS A 58 8.78 -3.14 5.01
C HIS A 58 8.42 -3.90 3.74
N LYS A 59 8.98 -3.52 2.58
CA LYS A 59 8.62 -4.09 1.27
C LYS A 59 7.12 -3.95 0.99
N LEU A 60 6.64 -2.69 0.91
CA LEU A 60 5.23 -2.38 0.66
C LEU A 60 4.78 -2.90 -0.71
N GLU A 61 5.66 -2.84 -1.71
CA GLU A 61 5.44 -3.39 -3.06
C GLU A 61 5.19 -4.91 -3.11
N GLN A 62 5.53 -5.64 -2.04
CA GLN A 62 5.39 -7.10 -1.91
C GLN A 62 4.21 -7.49 -1.02
N LEU A 63 3.29 -6.56 -0.73
CA LEU A 63 2.05 -6.91 -0.01
C LEU A 63 1.22 -7.91 -0.84
N PRO A 64 0.75 -9.01 -0.25
CA PRO A 64 -0.01 -10.03 -0.96
C PRO A 64 -1.41 -9.56 -1.40
N GLY A 65 -1.81 -9.91 -2.64
CA GLY A 65 -3.13 -9.68 -3.29
C GLY A 65 -2.92 -9.40 -4.80
N ASN A 66 -3.65 -9.86 -5.83
CA ASN A 66 -4.96 -10.52 -6.04
C ASN A 66 -4.82 -11.77 -7.01
N PRO A 67 -5.85 -12.55 -7.53
CA PRO A 67 -7.11 -12.18 -8.23
C PRO A 67 -8.41 -13.00 -7.93
N SER A 68 -8.78 -13.43 -6.71
CA SER A 68 -10.07 -14.18 -6.53
C SER A 68 -10.78 -14.16 -5.16
N ALA A 69 -10.28 -13.45 -4.15
CA ALA A 69 -10.91 -13.50 -2.83
C ALA A 69 -10.82 -12.14 -2.13
N CYS A 70 -11.69 -11.23 -2.57
CA CYS A 70 -12.01 -10.00 -1.86
C CYS A 70 -13.53 -9.86 -1.79
N ILE A 71 -14.15 -10.64 -0.91
CA ILE A 71 -15.26 -10.17 -0.06
C ILE A 71 -14.92 -10.61 1.36
#